data_AF-A0ABD2NZL7-F1
#
_entry.id   AF-A0ABD2NZL7-F1
#
_cell.length_a   1.000
_cell.length_b   1.000
_cell.length_c   1.000
_cell.angle_alpha   90.00
_cell.angle_beta   90.00
_cell.angle_gamma   90.00
#
_symmetry.space_group_name_H-M   'P 1'
#
loop_
_entity.id
_entity.type
_entity.pdbx_description
1 polymer ?
#
loop_
_entity_poly.entity_id
_entity_poly.type
_entity_poly.pdbx_seq_one_letter_code
_entity_poly.pdbx_strand_id
1 'polypeptide(L)'
;MGGSSSRSRKITIENDNATNVIKVSDDVVERLKGKQKQVRNPEELPSWNSADNVPFVGVPFFLQEPSLTSLQIRQQKLEELKKNDEYWENRMKNLEDCHKKINDIMDEEYKKTLDEQGKKIPMKDTREISKLLPPCHDVELEVLACYKQNAKSPMNCSNIVQAFQNCVDEKRATIMAGRC
;
A
#
# COMPACT_ATOMS: atom_id res chain seq x y z
N MET A 1 1.51 -0.63 43.97
CA MET A 1 1.71 0.47 43.00
C MET A 1 2.31 -0.12 41.74
N GLY A 2 1.63 -0.06 40.60
CA GLY A 2 2.10 -0.70 39.37
C GLY A 2 1.32 -0.22 38.15
N GLY A 3 1.58 1.02 37.71
CA GLY A 3 1.04 1.56 36.47
C GLY A 3 1.96 1.18 35.31
N SER A 4 1.61 0.11 34.57
CA SER A 4 2.20 -0.16 33.27
C SER A 4 1.86 0.99 32.33
N SER A 5 2.83 1.86 32.05
CA SER A 5 2.70 2.94 31.07
C SER A 5 2.52 2.33 29.68
N SER A 6 1.28 2.22 29.21
CA SER A 6 0.96 1.82 27.85
C SER A 6 1.48 2.88 26.87
N ARG A 7 2.51 2.53 26.08
CA ARG A 7 3.04 3.36 25.00
C ARG A 7 1.95 3.52 23.92
N SER A 8 1.36 4.71 23.82
CA SER A 8 0.40 5.04 22.77
C SER A 8 1.09 5.01 21.41
N ARG A 9 0.70 4.08 20.54
CA ARG A 9 1.20 4.02 19.15
C ARG A 9 0.54 5.16 18.36
N LYS A 10 1.36 5.98 17.69
CA LYS A 10 0.87 7.05 16.82
C LYS A 10 0.51 6.42 15.47
N ILE A 11 -0.76 6.52 15.09
CA ILE A 11 -1.27 6.06 13.79
C ILE A 11 -1.62 7.32 13.01
N THR A 12 -1.05 7.47 11.82
CA THR A 12 -1.41 8.53 10.86
C THR A 12 -2.47 7.98 9.91
N ILE A 13 -3.66 8.57 9.94
CA ILE A 13 -4.78 8.23 9.07
C ILE A 13 -4.95 9.40 8.11
N GLU A 14 -4.82 9.14 6.81
CA GLU A 14 -5.12 10.12 5.77
C GLU A 14 -6.66 10.23 5.64
N ASN A 15 -7.19 11.44 5.83
CA ASN A 15 -8.62 11.70 5.84
C ASN A 15 -9.09 12.14 4.44
N ASP A 16 -9.57 11.20 3.63
CA ASP A 16 -9.99 11.44 2.24
C ASP A 16 -11.38 12.10 2.10
N ASN A 17 -11.97 12.65 3.17
CA ASN A 17 -13.25 13.38 3.08
C ASN A 17 -13.03 14.84 2.67
N ALA A 18 -13.75 15.30 1.62
CA ALA A 18 -13.69 16.66 1.10
C ALA A 18 -13.99 17.78 2.12
N THR A 19 -14.60 17.43 3.27
CA THR A 19 -14.94 18.38 4.35
C THR A 19 -13.94 18.41 5.50
N ASN A 20 -12.85 17.63 5.46
CA ASN A 20 -11.89 17.46 6.56
C ASN A 20 -12.51 17.00 7.90
N VAL A 21 -13.78 16.58 7.92
CA VAL A 21 -14.47 16.09 9.13
C VAL A 21 -14.19 14.61 9.31
N ILE A 22 -13.61 14.23 10.45
CA ILE A 22 -13.38 12.83 10.83
C ILE A 22 -14.72 12.23 11.28
N LYS A 23 -15.27 11.30 10.49
CA LYS A 23 -16.48 10.56 10.86
C LYS A 23 -16.09 9.38 11.76
N VAL A 24 -16.73 9.28 12.91
CA VAL A 24 -16.51 8.22 13.91
C VAL A 24 -17.84 7.51 14.15
N SER A 25 -17.85 6.19 14.31
CA SER A 25 -19.07 5.43 14.58
C SER A 25 -19.65 5.74 15.96
N ASP A 26 -20.97 5.66 16.12
CA ASP A 26 -21.66 5.98 17.37
C ASP A 26 -21.18 5.12 18.56
N ASP A 27 -20.83 3.85 18.32
CA ASP A 27 -20.28 2.96 19.35
C ASP A 27 -18.93 3.46 19.91
N VAL A 28 -18.08 4.04 19.06
CA VAL A 28 -16.80 4.63 19.49
C VAL A 28 -17.04 5.92 20.26
N VAL A 29 -18.04 6.72 19.86
CA VAL A 29 -18.44 7.93 20.58
C VAL A 29 -18.99 7.58 21.97
N GLU A 30 -19.80 6.53 22.11
CA GLU A 30 -20.29 6.04 23.41
C GLU A 30 -19.14 5.62 24.33
N ARG A 31 -18.15 4.92 23.79
CA ARG A 31 -16.94 4.50 24.52
C ARG A 31 -16.10 5.69 24.98
N LEU A 32 -15.92 6.70 24.13
CA LEU A 32 -15.20 7.93 24.47
C LEU A 32 -15.93 8.76 25.52
N LYS A 33 -17.27 8.74 25.52
CA LYS A 33 -18.12 9.36 26.56
C LYS A 33 -18.12 8.58 27.89
N GLY A 34 -17.30 7.53 28.01
CA GLY A 34 -17.16 6.74 29.24
C GLY A 34 -18.33 5.80 29.52
N LYS A 35 -19.26 5.62 28.56
CA LYS A 35 -20.34 4.64 28.71
C LYS A 35 -19.77 3.26 28.42
N GLN A 36 -19.36 2.52 29.46
CA GLN A 36 -19.09 1.10 29.30
C GLN A 36 -20.41 0.39 29.01
N LYS A 37 -20.54 -0.21 27.82
CA LYS A 37 -21.57 -1.23 27.60
C LYS A 37 -21.28 -2.36 28.58
N GLN A 38 -22.15 -2.53 29.57
CA GLN A 38 -22.17 -3.76 30.35
C GLN A 38 -22.37 -4.90 29.35
N VAL A 39 -21.37 -5.77 29.25
CA VAL A 39 -21.52 -7.06 28.57
C VAL A 39 -22.56 -7.80 29.39
N ARG A 40 -23.81 -7.80 28.91
CA ARG A 40 -24.87 -8.59 29.52
C ARG A 40 -24.56 -10.05 29.17
N ASN A 41 -24.07 -10.78 30.16
CA ASN A 41 -23.87 -12.22 30.09
C ASN A 41 -25.23 -12.87 29.71
N PRO A 42 -25.34 -13.76 28.71
CA PRO A 42 -26.63 -14.33 28.29
C PRO A 42 -27.27 -15.31 29.29
N GLU A 43 -26.77 -15.42 30.51
CA GLU A 43 -27.10 -16.51 31.41
C GLU A 43 -27.75 -15.99 32.69
N GLU A 44 -29.03 -15.60 32.57
CA GLU A 44 -29.97 -15.54 33.69
C GLU A 44 -31.39 -15.43 33.14
N LEU A 45 -32.03 -16.59 32.97
CA LEU A 45 -33.47 -16.71 32.78
C LEU A 45 -34.18 -16.43 34.11
N PRO A 46 -35.14 -15.49 34.20
CA PRO A 46 -35.95 -15.37 35.39
C PRO A 46 -36.99 -16.51 35.42
N SER A 47 -36.83 -17.37 36.43
CA SER A 47 -37.80 -18.37 36.87
C SER A 47 -39.08 -17.70 37.37
N TRP A 48 -40.22 -18.00 36.75
CA TRP A 48 -41.54 -17.56 37.23
C TRP A 48 -42.08 -18.57 38.23
N ASN A 49 -41.91 -18.27 39.52
CA ASN A 49 -42.67 -18.92 40.58
C ASN A 49 -43.99 -18.15 40.76
N SER A 50 -45.10 -18.81 40.44
CA SER A 50 -46.45 -18.33 40.69
C SER A 50 -46.77 -18.35 42.18
N ALA A 51 -47.15 -17.20 42.74
CA ALA A 51 -48.12 -17.12 43.84
C ALA A 51 -48.65 -15.68 43.96
N ASP A 52 -49.96 -15.58 43.82
CA ASP A 52 -50.91 -14.73 44.55
C ASP A 52 -50.81 -13.19 44.52
N ASN A 53 -51.90 -12.62 43.98
CA ASN A 53 -52.50 -11.29 44.25
C ASN A 53 -51.58 -10.06 44.22
N VAL A 54 -51.59 -9.35 43.09
CA VAL A 54 -51.18 -7.94 43.00
C VAL A 54 -52.27 -7.16 42.25
N PRO A 55 -52.71 -5.98 42.72
CA PRO A 55 -53.70 -5.17 42.01
C PRO A 55 -53.15 -4.75 40.64
N PHE A 56 -54.03 -4.73 39.63
CA PHE A 56 -53.74 -4.28 38.26
C PHE A 56 -53.25 -2.82 38.27
N VAL A 57 -51.92 -2.65 38.31
CA VAL A 57 -51.27 -1.38 38.00
C VAL A 57 -51.14 -1.32 36.48
N GLY A 58 -51.73 -0.29 35.89
CA GLY A 58 -51.81 -0.11 34.44
C GLY A 58 -50.47 -0.33 33.75
N VAL A 59 -50.45 -1.26 32.81
CA VAL A 59 -49.31 -1.52 31.95
C VAL A 59 -49.06 -0.24 31.13
N PRO A 60 -47.86 0.36 31.16
CA PRO A 60 -47.57 1.47 30.26
C PRO A 60 -47.71 0.95 28.83
N PHE A 61 -48.56 1.61 28.05
CA PHE A 61 -48.61 1.40 26.60
C PHE A 61 -47.22 1.71 26.06
N PHE A 62 -46.43 0.68 25.79
CA PHE A 62 -45.24 0.83 24.97
C PHE A 62 -45.74 1.29 23.61
N LEU A 63 -45.50 2.55 23.28
CA LEU A 63 -45.64 3.05 21.93
C LEU A 63 -44.69 2.19 21.08
N GLN A 64 -45.24 1.21 20.38
CA GLN A 64 -44.46 0.36 19.51
C GLN A 64 -44.03 1.24 18.34
N GLU A 65 -42.80 1.77 18.40
CA GLU A 65 -42.16 2.34 17.23
C GLU A 65 -42.29 1.32 16.09
N PRO A 66 -42.66 1.75 14.87
CA PRO A 66 -42.79 0.82 13.76
C PRO A 66 -41.43 0.19 13.52
N SER A 67 -41.27 -1.06 13.97
CA SER A 67 -40.08 -1.85 13.71
C SER A 67 -40.02 -2.08 12.21
N LEU A 68 -39.04 -1.49 11.53
CA LEU A 68 -38.77 -1.75 10.12
C LEU A 68 -38.87 -3.26 9.84
N THR A 69 -39.62 -3.62 8.81
CA THR A 69 -39.79 -5.02 8.43
C THR A 69 -38.41 -5.58 8.09
N SER A 70 -38.11 -6.82 8.51
CA SER A 70 -36.84 -7.51 8.21
C SER A 70 -36.45 -7.46 6.72
N LEU A 71 -37.46 -7.44 5.83
CA LEU A 71 -37.30 -7.28 4.38
C LEU A 71 -36.74 -5.89 4.00
N GLN A 72 -37.25 -4.82 4.60
CA GLN A 72 -36.79 -3.44 4.34
C GLN A 72 -35.34 -3.25 4.79
N ILE A 73 -34.98 -3.77 5.97
CA ILE A 73 -33.60 -3.72 6.47
C ILE A 73 -32.66 -4.45 5.50
N ARG A 74 -33.09 -5.61 4.97
CA ARG A 74 -32.30 -6.37 3.99
C ARG A 74 -32.11 -5.59 2.67
N GLN A 75 -33.14 -4.92 2.18
CA GLN A 75 -33.05 -4.09 0.97
C GLN A 75 -32.08 -2.93 1.16
N GLN A 76 -32.22 -2.17 2.25
CA GLN A 76 -31.31 -1.07 2.57
C GLN A 76 -29.86 -1.55 2.67
N LYS A 77 -29.62 -2.68 3.33
CA LYS A 77 -28.28 -3.26 3.45
C LYS A 77 -27.68 -3.65 2.09
N LEU A 78 -28.48 -4.21 1.19
CA LEU A 78 -28.01 -4.55 -0.16
C LEU A 78 -27.68 -3.30 -0.99
N GLU A 79 -28.47 -2.25 -0.87
CA GLU A 79 -28.19 -0.97 -1.53
C GLU A 79 -26.92 -0.30 -1.00
N GLU A 80 -26.69 -0.35 0.31
CA GLU A 80 -25.46 0.14 0.93
C GLU A 80 -24.23 -0.64 0.49
N LEU A 81 -24.32 -1.98 0.44
CA LEU A 81 -23.24 -2.82 -0.07
C LEU A 81 -22.93 -2.49 -1.54
N LYS A 82 -23.97 -2.36 -2.37
CA LYS A 82 -23.80 -2.01 -3.78
C LYS A 82 -23.11 -0.66 -3.97
N LYS A 83 -23.51 0.37 -3.21
CA LYS A 83 -22.86 1.69 -3.26
C LYS A 83 -21.40 1.62 -2.82
N ASN A 84 -21.09 0.78 -1.83
CA ASN A 84 -19.73 0.60 -1.37
C ASN A 84 -18.87 -0.11 -2.45
N ASP A 85 -19.41 -1.15 -3.07
CA ASP A 85 -18.74 -1.86 -4.17
C ASP A 85 -18.45 -0.91 -5.34
N GLU A 86 -19.45 -0.16 -5.80
CA GLU A 86 -19.30 0.86 -6.85
C GLU A 86 -18.27 1.94 -6.46
N TYR A 87 -18.24 2.36 -5.20
CA TYR A 87 -17.25 3.33 -4.71
C TYR A 87 -15.82 2.79 -4.81
N TRP A 88 -15.59 1.55 -4.35
CA TRP A 88 -14.26 0.95 -4.37
C TRP A 88 -13.81 0.60 -5.79
N GLU A 89 -14.71 0.11 -6.64
CA GLU A 89 -14.41 -0.12 -8.06
C GLU A 89 -13.96 1.16 -8.75
N ASN A 90 -14.71 2.25 -8.57
CA ASN A 90 -14.36 3.55 -9.16
C ASN A 90 -13.03 4.08 -8.61
N ARG A 91 -12.77 3.89 -7.30
CA ARG A 91 -11.50 4.29 -6.70
C ARG A 91 -10.32 3.50 -7.28
N MET A 92 -10.45 2.18 -7.42
CA MET A 92 -9.42 1.32 -7.99
C MET A 92 -9.15 1.70 -9.45
N LYS A 93 -10.20 1.90 -10.23
CA LYS A 93 -10.08 2.35 -11.61
C LYS A 93 -9.36 3.70 -11.74
N ASN A 94 -9.69 4.67 -10.88
CA ASN A 94 -9.00 5.97 -10.89
C ASN A 94 -7.51 5.83 -10.53
N LEU A 95 -7.17 4.96 -9.59
CA LEU A 95 -5.77 4.69 -9.24
C LEU A 95 -5.01 4.05 -10.40
N GLU A 96 -5.61 3.05 -11.05
CA GLU A 96 -5.06 2.40 -12.24
C GLU A 96 -4.86 3.39 -13.39
N ASP A 97 -5.87 4.23 -13.67
CA ASP A 97 -5.80 5.25 -14.71
C ASP A 97 -4.72 6.31 -14.40
N CYS A 98 -4.57 6.72 -13.14
CA CYS A 98 -3.51 7.62 -12.71
C CYS A 98 -2.12 6.97 -12.85
N HIS A 99 -1.96 5.73 -12.40
CA HIS A 99 -0.71 4.99 -12.56
C HIS A 99 -0.33 4.82 -14.03
N LYS A 100 -1.32 4.49 -14.88
CA LYS A 100 -1.12 4.36 -16.32
C LYS A 100 -0.63 5.67 -16.94
N LYS A 101 -1.28 6.79 -16.63
CA LYS A 101 -0.85 8.13 -17.09
C LYS A 101 0.58 8.46 -16.66
N ILE A 102 0.96 8.14 -15.42
CA ILE A 102 2.33 8.37 -14.94
C ILE A 102 3.31 7.52 -15.74
N ASN A 103 3.04 6.24 -15.93
CA ASN A 103 3.91 5.37 -16.72
C ASN A 103 4.02 5.83 -18.18
N ASP A 104 2.92 6.25 -18.80
CA ASP A 104 2.92 6.75 -20.17
C ASP A 104 3.82 8.00 -20.30
N ILE A 105 3.70 8.96 -19.38
CA ILE A 105 4.57 10.16 -19.34
C ILE A 105 6.04 9.78 -19.12
N MET A 106 6.30 8.84 -18.21
CA MET A 106 7.66 8.36 -17.93
C MET A 106 8.29 7.71 -19.17
N ASP A 107 7.53 6.90 -19.90
CA ASP A 107 7.99 6.24 -21.13
C ASP A 107 8.23 7.25 -22.26
N GLU A 108 7.38 8.28 -22.38
CA GLU A 108 7.56 9.36 -23.35
C GLU A 108 8.82 10.18 -23.08
N GLU A 109 9.02 10.63 -21.85
CA GLU A 109 10.23 11.36 -21.46
C GLU A 109 11.47 10.48 -21.61
N TYR A 110 11.39 9.19 -21.26
CA TYR A 110 12.50 8.25 -21.47
C TYR A 110 12.87 8.15 -22.96
N LYS A 111 11.90 7.91 -23.85
CA LYS A 111 12.15 7.87 -25.31
C LYS A 111 12.72 9.18 -25.84
N LYS A 112 12.18 10.31 -25.40
CA LYS A 112 12.68 11.63 -25.77
C LYS A 112 14.12 11.84 -25.34
N THR A 113 14.51 11.41 -24.13
CA THR A 113 15.90 11.49 -23.69
C THR A 113 16.83 10.61 -24.53
N LEU A 114 16.38 9.41 -24.93
CA LEU A 114 17.16 8.56 -25.85
C LEU A 114 17.32 9.19 -27.23
N ASP A 115 16.27 9.81 -27.78
CA ASP A 115 16.33 10.52 -29.05
C ASP A 115 17.26 11.74 -28.98
N GLU A 116 17.20 12.51 -27.90
CA GLU A 116 18.09 13.64 -27.67
C GLU A 116 19.54 13.19 -27.50
N GLN A 117 19.79 12.12 -26.74
CA GLN A 117 21.12 11.55 -26.59
C GLN A 117 21.62 11.00 -27.93
N GLY A 118 20.80 10.25 -28.66
CA GLY A 118 21.09 9.74 -30.00
C GLY A 118 21.46 10.84 -31.00
N LYS A 119 20.78 11.98 -30.95
CA LYS A 119 21.06 13.16 -31.80
C LYS A 119 22.29 13.95 -31.34
N LYS A 120 22.62 13.92 -30.04
CA LYS A 120 23.80 14.58 -29.44
C LYS A 120 25.09 13.79 -29.59
N ILE A 121 25.08 12.65 -30.28
CA ILE A 121 26.30 11.92 -30.67
C ILE A 121 26.59 12.23 -32.15
N PRO A 122 27.12 13.41 -32.51
CA PRO A 122 27.85 13.51 -33.76
C PRO A 122 29.08 12.59 -33.62
N MET A 123 29.32 11.73 -34.62
CA MET A 123 30.57 10.98 -34.74
C MET A 123 31.75 11.94 -34.92
N LYS A 124 32.19 12.57 -33.83
CA LYS A 124 33.37 13.41 -33.80
C LYS A 124 34.05 13.15 -32.46
N ASP A 125 35.19 12.48 -32.57
CA ASP A 125 36.11 12.09 -31.50
C ASP A 125 35.76 10.80 -30.74
N THR A 126 36.59 9.79 -30.99
CA THR A 126 36.62 8.45 -30.37
C THR A 126 36.65 8.46 -28.84
N ARG A 127 37.00 9.62 -28.23
CA ARG A 127 37.02 9.85 -26.77
C ARG A 127 35.64 10.10 -26.16
N GLU A 128 34.65 10.52 -26.96
CA GLU A 128 33.27 10.70 -26.48
C GLU A 128 32.44 9.42 -26.62
N ILE A 129 32.74 8.58 -27.60
CA ILE A 129 32.16 7.24 -27.75
C ILE A 129 32.49 6.36 -26.52
N SER A 130 33.71 6.47 -25.99
CA SER A 130 34.12 5.80 -24.74
C SER A 130 33.42 6.32 -23.47
N LYS A 131 32.72 7.47 -23.54
CA LYS A 131 31.88 7.97 -22.45
C LYS A 131 30.42 7.49 -22.56
N LEU A 132 29.98 7.14 -23.78
CA LEU A 132 28.65 6.59 -24.03
C LEU A 132 28.55 5.10 -23.78
N LEU A 133 29.62 4.37 -24.09
CA LEU A 133 29.69 2.95 -23.78
C LEU A 133 29.86 2.77 -22.26
N PRO A 134 29.12 1.85 -21.62
CA PRO A 134 29.32 1.59 -20.21
C PRO A 134 30.80 1.26 -19.94
N PRO A 135 31.36 1.70 -18.80
CA PRO A 135 32.73 1.37 -18.44
C PRO A 135 32.96 -0.15 -18.51
N CYS A 136 34.08 -0.56 -19.09
CA CYS A 136 34.53 -1.97 -19.12
C CYS A 136 33.68 -2.91 -19.99
N HIS A 137 32.95 -2.38 -20.99
CA HIS A 137 32.11 -3.18 -21.89
C HIS A 137 32.85 -4.29 -22.63
N ASP A 138 34.10 -4.06 -23.04
CA ASP A 138 34.88 -5.07 -23.77
C ASP A 138 35.12 -6.31 -22.91
N VAL A 139 35.50 -6.10 -21.64
CA VAL A 139 35.75 -7.20 -20.68
C VAL A 139 34.43 -7.85 -20.23
N GLU A 140 33.33 -7.09 -20.18
CA GLU A 140 31.99 -7.62 -19.94
C GLU A 140 31.61 -8.68 -20.98
N LEU A 141 31.84 -8.39 -22.26
CA LEU A 141 31.58 -9.34 -23.35
C LEU A 141 32.43 -10.62 -23.23
N GLU A 142 33.68 -10.50 -22.78
CA GLU A 142 34.56 -11.64 -22.53
C GLU A 142 34.07 -12.51 -21.37
N VAL A 143 33.62 -11.90 -20.27
CA VAL A 143 33.00 -12.63 -19.14
C VAL A 143 31.78 -13.40 -19.61
N LEU A 144 30.89 -12.74 -20.37
CA LEU A 144 29.69 -13.38 -20.92
C LEU A 144 30.02 -14.51 -21.88
N ALA A 145 31.03 -14.33 -22.75
CA ALA A 145 31.49 -15.37 -23.66
C ALA A 145 32.06 -16.57 -22.88
N CYS A 146 32.84 -16.33 -21.83
CA CYS A 146 33.42 -17.39 -21.02
C CYS A 146 32.35 -18.22 -20.30
N TYR A 147 31.34 -17.58 -19.71
CA TYR A 147 30.25 -18.30 -19.06
C TYR A 147 29.38 -19.08 -20.04
N LYS A 148 29.15 -18.56 -21.25
CA LYS A 148 28.46 -19.30 -22.31
C LYS A 148 29.22 -20.57 -22.71
N GLN A 149 30.54 -20.49 -22.78
CA GLN A 149 31.40 -21.63 -23.12
C GLN A 149 31.57 -22.62 -21.94
N ASN A 150 31.54 -22.13 -20.70
CA ASN A 150 31.81 -22.90 -19.47
C ASN A 150 30.58 -23.00 -18.55
N ALA A 151 29.39 -23.26 -19.10
CA ALA A 151 28.13 -23.25 -18.35
C ALA A 151 28.10 -24.21 -17.14
N LYS A 152 28.82 -25.34 -17.20
CA LYS A 152 28.91 -26.33 -16.11
C LYS A 152 30.05 -26.09 -15.13
N SER A 153 31.01 -25.24 -15.50
CA SER A 153 32.23 -24.98 -14.73
C SER A 153 32.58 -23.48 -14.75
N PRO A 154 31.72 -22.62 -14.19
CA PRO A 154 31.90 -21.17 -14.23
C PRO A 154 33.19 -20.68 -13.53
N MET A 155 33.76 -21.50 -12.64
CA MET A 155 35.02 -21.19 -11.95
C MET A 155 36.23 -21.01 -12.89
N ASN A 156 36.17 -21.57 -14.11
CA ASN A 156 37.20 -21.35 -15.13
C ASN A 156 37.26 -19.89 -15.61
N CYS A 157 36.19 -19.12 -15.41
CA CYS A 157 36.10 -17.71 -15.81
C CYS A 157 36.56 -16.75 -14.70
N SER A 158 37.03 -17.25 -13.56
CA SER A 158 37.41 -16.45 -12.39
C SER A 158 38.41 -15.33 -12.70
N ASN A 159 39.43 -15.62 -13.52
CA ASN A 159 40.44 -14.62 -13.92
C ASN A 159 39.84 -13.48 -14.77
N ILE A 160 38.90 -13.79 -15.67
CA ILE A 160 38.24 -12.80 -16.54
C ILE A 160 37.28 -11.94 -15.72
N VAL A 161 36.58 -12.55 -14.77
CA VAL A 161 35.69 -11.85 -13.83
C VAL A 161 36.48 -10.91 -12.92
N GLN A 162 37.67 -11.31 -12.46
CA GLN A 162 38.56 -10.43 -11.70
C GLN A 162 39.04 -9.25 -12.54
N ALA A 163 39.40 -9.47 -13.81
CA ALA A 163 39.77 -8.38 -14.71
C ALA A 163 38.62 -7.37 -14.91
N PHE A 164 37.38 -7.86 -15.08
CA PHE A 164 36.20 -7.02 -15.16
C PHE A 164 35.99 -6.21 -13.87
N GLN A 165 36.08 -6.87 -12.71
CA GLN A 165 35.93 -6.23 -11.40
C GLN A 165 36.94 -5.10 -11.19
N ASN A 166 38.23 -5.37 -11.49
CA ASN A 166 39.30 -4.39 -11.36
C ASN A 166 39.04 -3.17 -12.26
N CYS A 167 38.63 -3.40 -13.51
CA CYS A 167 38.29 -2.30 -14.42
C CYS A 167 37.13 -1.44 -13.87
N VAL A 168 36.07 -2.05 -13.35
CA VAL A 168 34.93 -1.33 -12.78
C VAL A 168 35.36 -0.51 -11.56
N ASP A 169 36.18 -1.11 -10.68
CA ASP A 169 36.66 -0.46 -9.46
C ASP A 169 37.59 0.72 -9.75
N GLU A 170 38.48 0.60 -10.74
CA GLU A 170 39.34 1.72 -11.19
C GLU A 170 38.51 2.89 -11.73
N LYS A 171 37.51 2.60 -12.57
CA LYS A 171 36.64 3.65 -13.14
C LYS A 171 35.78 4.30 -12.07
N ARG A 172 35.26 3.52 -11.11
CA ARG A 172 34.54 4.03 -9.94
C ARG A 172 35.43 4.93 -9.10
N ALA A 173 36.67 4.51 -8.82
CA ALA A 173 37.64 5.31 -8.08
C ALA A 173 37.97 6.64 -8.79
N THR A 174 38.12 6.62 -10.12
CA THR A 174 38.38 7.82 -10.92
C THR A 174 37.22 8.83 -10.83
N ILE A 175 35.97 8.35 -10.90
CA ILE A 175 34.79 9.22 -10.78
C ILE A 175 34.67 9.81 -9.36
N MET A 176 35.00 9.02 -8.33
CA MET A 176 34.99 9.47 -6.94
C MET A 176 36.08 10.51 -6.66
N ALA A 177 37.28 10.32 -7.23
CA ALA A 177 38.41 11.24 -7.07
C ALA A 177 38.22 12.58 -7.83
N GLY A 178 37.51 12.58 -8.97
CA GLY A 178 37.23 13.78 -9.76
C GLY A 178 36.12 14.69 -9.21
N ARG A 179 35.56 14.40 -8.02
CA ARG A 179 34.52 15.19 -7.35
C ARG A 179 35.05 16.05 -6.19
N CYS A 180 36.36 16.13 -6.02
CA CYS A 180 37.04 16.98 -5.04
C CYS A 180 37.62 18.24 -5.70
#